data_AF-A0A2D5JLC4-F1
#
_entry.id   AF-A0A2D5JLC4-F1
#
_cell.length_a   1.000
_cell.length_b   1.000
_cell.length_c   1.000
_cell.angle_alpha   90.00
_cell.angle_beta   90.00
_cell.angle_gamma   90.00
#
_symmetry.space_group_name_H-M   'P 1'
#
loop_
_entity.id
_entity.type
_entity.pdbx_description
1 polymer ?
#
loop_
_entity_poly.entity_id
_entity_poly.type
_entity_poly.pdbx_seq_one_letter_code
_entity_poly.pdbx_strand_id
1 'polypeptide(L)'
;SWEELAASLQSQLDAIVPEDGITQADVDAQADLSYGYGYGDGAASVTPEDGVSQADVDSVQALLDAVVPEDGVSQSDVDAQADLSYGYGYGDGAASVTPEDGVSQADVDSVQALLDAVVPEDGVSQADVDAQADLSYGYGYGDGAASVTPEDGISQADVDSVEVLLAAALESACSPIFVDIVAGWNILGYTLPVAQDVAATLTSIEANILIVKDNNAEVYWPEFGFNGIGDFTPGQGYQIKTDAAIAAYTWPSTDERISMSLPVPQGAVDMEVDVHPNDIKSLVKVVNMLGQEINVEDQFKGEVVLYLYNDGTVEKKIVQ
;
A
#
# COMPACT_ATOMS: atom_id res chain seq x y z
N SER A 1 7.60 44.61 -59.26
CA SER A 1 7.66 45.00 -57.83
C SER A 1 7.67 43.73 -56.96
N TRP A 2 7.92 43.83 -55.65
CA TRP A 2 7.78 42.67 -54.75
C TRP A 2 6.37 42.08 -54.78
N GLU A 3 5.34 42.91 -55.01
CA GLU A 3 3.95 42.48 -55.18
C GLU A 3 3.73 41.64 -56.44
N GLU A 4 4.37 41.98 -57.57
CA GLU A 4 4.31 41.16 -58.80
C GLU A 4 5.01 39.80 -58.62
N LEU A 5 6.07 39.76 -57.81
CA LEU A 5 6.82 38.54 -57.53
C LEU A 5 6.04 37.61 -56.59
N ALA A 6 5.36 38.17 -55.59
CA ALA A 6 4.45 37.45 -54.71
C ALA A 6 3.23 36.90 -55.46
N ALA A 7 2.61 37.70 -56.32
CA ALA A 7 1.48 37.27 -57.15
C ALA A 7 1.89 36.16 -58.13
N SER A 8 3.11 36.24 -58.70
CA SER A 8 3.66 35.19 -59.56
C SER A 8 3.94 33.89 -58.81
N LEU A 9 4.43 33.96 -57.56
CA LEU A 9 4.67 32.77 -56.75
C LEU A 9 3.36 32.11 -56.31
N GLN A 10 2.37 32.92 -55.91
CA GLN A 10 1.05 32.41 -55.53
C GLN A 10 0.37 31.71 -56.71
N SER A 11 0.43 32.30 -57.91
CA SER A 11 -0.09 31.67 -59.11
C SER A 11 0.66 30.38 -59.51
N GLN A 12 1.93 30.24 -59.14
CA GLN A 12 2.69 28.99 -59.36
C GLN A 12 2.34 27.93 -58.32
N LEU A 13 2.04 28.33 -57.07
CA LEU A 13 1.61 27.43 -56.02
C LEU A 13 0.19 26.89 -56.27
N ASP A 14 -0.73 27.76 -56.70
CA ASP A 14 -2.10 27.36 -57.05
C ASP A 14 -2.18 26.49 -58.33
N ALA A 15 -1.10 26.48 -59.13
CA ALA A 15 -0.98 25.63 -60.33
C ALA A 15 -0.30 24.27 -60.05
N ILE A 16 0.21 24.04 -58.83
CA ILE A 16 0.69 22.73 -58.41
C ILE A 16 -0.53 21.87 -58.05
N VAL A 17 -0.92 21.01 -58.99
CA VAL A 17 -1.82 19.90 -58.71
C VAL A 17 -0.97 18.73 -58.22
N PRO A 18 -1.15 18.22 -56.99
CA PRO A 18 -0.48 16.99 -56.54
C PRO A 18 -0.87 15.82 -57.45
N GLU A 19 0.08 14.94 -57.84
CA GLU A 19 -0.17 13.77 -58.72
C GLU A 19 -1.18 12.76 -58.14
N ASP A 20 -1.57 12.95 -56.89
CA ASP A 20 -2.51 12.21 -56.07
C ASP A 20 -3.97 12.68 -56.27
N GLY A 21 -4.19 13.81 -56.96
CA GLY A 21 -5.52 14.31 -57.32
C GLY A 21 -6.33 14.97 -56.19
N ILE A 22 -5.73 15.20 -55.03
CA ILE A 22 -6.36 15.88 -53.89
C ILE A 22 -5.88 17.34 -53.86
N THR A 23 -6.81 18.28 -53.93
CA THR A 23 -6.54 19.72 -53.90
C THR A 23 -6.59 20.29 -52.48
N GLN A 24 -6.03 21.48 -52.26
CA GLN A 24 -6.14 22.15 -50.96
C GLN A 24 -7.61 22.38 -50.54
N ALA A 25 -8.50 22.59 -51.51
CA ALA A 25 -9.94 22.69 -51.25
C ALA A 25 -10.55 21.37 -50.74
N ASP A 26 -10.00 20.22 -51.14
CA ASP A 26 -10.43 18.91 -50.63
C ASP A 26 -9.94 18.68 -49.19
N VAL A 27 -8.72 19.13 -48.87
CA VAL A 27 -8.18 19.10 -47.50
C VAL A 27 -8.99 20.00 -46.57
N ASP A 28 -9.32 21.21 -47.03
CA ASP A 28 -10.11 22.16 -46.25
C ASP A 28 -11.57 21.68 -46.08
N ALA A 29 -12.16 21.05 -47.10
CA ALA A 29 -13.49 20.43 -46.99
C ALA A 29 -13.51 19.21 -46.05
N GLN A 30 -12.39 18.47 -45.95
CA GLN A 30 -12.26 17.35 -45.03
C GLN A 30 -12.02 17.80 -43.58
N ALA A 31 -11.37 18.95 -43.39
CA ALA A 31 -11.27 19.61 -42.08
C ALA A 31 -12.65 20.09 -41.57
N ASP A 32 -13.49 20.64 -42.46
CA ASP A 32 -14.87 21.03 -42.11
C ASP A 32 -15.76 19.82 -41.77
N LEU A 33 -15.58 18.68 -42.45
CA LEU A 33 -16.25 17.42 -42.09
C LEU A 33 -15.74 16.84 -40.75
N SER A 34 -14.44 16.94 -40.47
CA SER A 34 -13.86 16.48 -39.21
C SER A 34 -14.35 17.28 -38.00
N TYR A 35 -14.65 18.57 -38.17
CA TYR A 35 -15.23 19.41 -37.11
C TYR A 35 -16.73 19.17 -36.90
N GLY A 36 -17.43 18.59 -37.88
CA GLY A 36 -18.87 18.29 -37.79
C GLY A 36 -19.22 16.98 -37.05
N TYR A 37 -18.29 16.04 -36.92
CA TYR A 37 -18.53 14.73 -36.27
C TYR A 37 -17.94 14.60 -34.86
N GLY A 38 -17.33 15.67 -34.32
CA GLY A 38 -16.68 15.64 -33.00
C GLY A 38 -17.59 15.88 -31.79
N TYR A 39 -18.84 16.31 -31.98
CA TYR A 39 -19.73 16.72 -30.88
C TYR A 39 -21.20 16.23 -31.03
N GLY A 40 -21.39 15.00 -31.49
CA GLY A 40 -22.69 14.34 -31.42
C GLY A 40 -22.53 12.86 -31.14
N ASP A 41 -22.55 12.51 -29.85
CA ASP A 41 -22.53 11.18 -29.25
C ASP A 41 -21.35 10.26 -29.64
N GLY A 42 -20.72 9.64 -28.64
CA GLY A 42 -19.51 8.84 -28.77
C GLY A 42 -19.68 7.59 -29.64
N ALA A 43 -19.68 7.76 -30.96
CA ALA A 43 -19.60 6.69 -31.92
C ALA A 43 -18.12 6.32 -32.12
N ALA A 44 -17.67 5.27 -31.42
CA ALA A 44 -16.46 4.57 -31.79
C ALA A 44 -16.55 4.20 -33.28
N SER A 45 -15.60 4.67 -34.09
CA SER A 45 -15.49 4.34 -35.50
C SER A 45 -15.26 2.84 -35.67
N VAL A 46 -16.35 2.06 -35.80
CA VAL A 46 -16.31 0.67 -36.25
C VAL A 46 -16.14 0.68 -37.77
N THR A 47 -14.91 0.49 -38.24
CA THR A 47 -14.69 0.22 -39.67
C THR A 47 -15.02 -1.25 -39.97
N PRO A 48 -15.53 -1.59 -41.17
CA PRO A 48 -16.01 -2.95 -41.47
C PRO A 48 -14.97 -4.09 -41.37
N GLU A 49 -13.70 -3.77 -41.11
CA GLU A 49 -12.58 -4.72 -41.08
C GLU A 49 -12.32 -5.30 -39.67
N ASP A 50 -12.89 -4.70 -38.63
CA ASP A 50 -12.61 -5.06 -37.22
C ASP A 50 -13.55 -6.15 -36.66
N GLY A 51 -14.56 -6.56 -37.43
CA GLY A 51 -15.48 -7.65 -37.07
C GLY A 51 -16.44 -7.36 -35.90
N VAL A 52 -16.44 -6.14 -35.36
CA VAL A 52 -17.36 -5.65 -34.33
C VAL A 52 -18.43 -4.79 -35.01
N SER A 53 -19.68 -5.19 -34.91
CA SER A 53 -20.81 -4.45 -35.50
C SER A 53 -21.37 -3.42 -34.52
N GLN A 54 -22.10 -2.42 -35.03
CA GLN A 54 -22.81 -1.46 -34.18
C GLN A 54 -23.75 -2.17 -33.19
N ALA A 55 -24.33 -3.31 -33.56
CA ALA A 55 -25.17 -4.10 -32.67
C ALA A 55 -24.38 -4.72 -31.48
N ASP A 56 -23.08 -4.99 -31.65
CA ASP A 56 -22.22 -5.48 -30.57
C ASP A 56 -21.89 -4.34 -29.59
N VAL A 57 -21.67 -3.13 -30.10
CA VAL A 57 -21.46 -1.92 -29.29
C VAL A 57 -22.74 -1.55 -28.52
N ASP A 58 -23.90 -1.57 -29.19
CA ASP A 58 -25.19 -1.29 -28.57
C ASP A 58 -25.53 -2.32 -27.48
N SER A 59 -25.11 -3.59 -27.67
CA SER A 59 -25.30 -4.65 -26.67
C SER A 59 -24.42 -4.46 -25.43
N VAL A 60 -23.20 -3.95 -25.61
CA VAL A 60 -22.29 -3.63 -24.49
C VAL A 60 -22.76 -2.38 -23.74
N GLN A 61 -23.23 -1.35 -24.46
CA GLN A 61 -23.80 -0.15 -23.84
C GLN A 61 -25.05 -0.49 -23.02
N ALA A 62 -25.93 -1.34 -23.53
CA ALA A 62 -27.11 -1.80 -22.79
C ALA A 62 -26.77 -2.62 -21.53
N LEU A 63 -25.62 -3.32 -21.52
CA LEU A 63 -25.13 -4.01 -20.32
C LEU A 63 -24.54 -3.02 -19.30
N LEU A 64 -23.85 -1.97 -19.77
CA LEU A 64 -23.27 -0.92 -18.93
C LEU A 64 -24.35 -0.06 -18.27
N ASP A 65 -25.38 0.33 -19.01
CA ASP A 65 -26.51 1.12 -18.50
C ASP A 65 -27.38 0.33 -17.48
N ALA A 66 -27.29 -1.00 -17.49
CA ALA A 66 -27.95 -1.88 -16.53
C ALA A 66 -27.14 -2.09 -15.23
N VAL A 67 -25.89 -1.61 -15.16
CA VAL A 67 -25.07 -1.66 -13.95
C VAL A 67 -25.48 -0.53 -13.02
N VAL A 68 -26.15 -0.87 -11.92
CA VAL A 68 -26.33 0.05 -10.78
C VAL A 68 -25.13 -0.17 -9.85
N PRO A 69 -24.24 0.82 -9.66
CA PRO A 69 -23.11 0.70 -8.75
C PRO A 69 -23.60 0.62 -7.28
N GLU A 70 -22.82 0.03 -6.37
CA GLU A 70 -23.24 -0.24 -4.97
C GLU A 70 -23.53 1.02 -4.13
N ASP A 71 -23.16 2.20 -4.62
CA ASP A 71 -23.48 3.50 -4.04
C ASP A 71 -24.89 4.01 -4.41
N GLY A 72 -25.60 3.29 -5.29
CA GLY A 72 -27.00 3.52 -5.63
C GLY A 72 -27.25 4.68 -6.59
N VAL A 73 -26.21 5.23 -7.24
CA VAL A 73 -26.33 6.32 -8.22
C VAL A 73 -26.11 5.74 -9.62
N SER A 74 -27.17 5.70 -10.41
CA SER A 74 -27.15 5.23 -11.80
C SER A 74 -26.71 6.32 -12.78
N GLN A 75 -26.33 5.94 -14.00
CA GLN A 75 -26.04 6.91 -15.07
C GLN A 75 -27.24 7.85 -15.33
N SER A 76 -28.47 7.35 -15.18
CA SER A 76 -29.67 8.18 -15.29
C SER A 76 -29.82 9.24 -14.18
N ASP A 77 -29.24 8.98 -12.99
CA ASP A 77 -29.23 9.97 -11.91
C ASP A 77 -28.20 11.07 -12.18
N VAL A 78 -27.06 10.72 -12.78
CA VAL A 78 -26.03 11.67 -13.23
C VAL A 78 -26.57 12.57 -14.34
N ASP A 79 -27.26 12.00 -15.32
CA ASP A 79 -27.85 12.74 -16.44
C ASP A 79 -28.99 13.66 -15.96
N ALA A 80 -29.84 13.19 -15.02
CA ALA A 80 -30.88 14.02 -14.41
C ALA A 80 -30.30 15.17 -13.57
N GLN A 81 -29.15 14.97 -12.93
CA GLN A 81 -28.45 16.02 -12.18
C GLN A 81 -27.83 17.06 -13.13
N ALA A 82 -27.37 16.63 -14.32
CA ALA A 82 -26.86 17.53 -15.37
C ALA A 82 -27.98 18.44 -15.93
N ASP A 83 -29.18 17.89 -16.14
CA ASP A 83 -30.36 18.66 -16.57
C ASP A 83 -30.80 19.68 -15.51
N LEU A 84 -30.74 19.32 -14.22
CA LEU A 84 -31.00 20.25 -13.12
C LEU A 84 -29.93 21.34 -13.03
N SER A 85 -28.66 21.00 -13.25
CA SER A 85 -27.55 21.95 -13.26
C SER A 85 -27.68 22.99 -14.39
N TYR A 86 -28.18 22.58 -15.56
CA TYR A 86 -28.51 23.50 -16.65
C TYR A 86 -29.74 24.39 -16.38
N GLY A 87 -30.64 23.97 -15.48
CA GLY A 87 -31.82 24.75 -15.08
C GLY A 87 -31.55 25.87 -14.06
N TYR A 88 -30.52 25.74 -13.21
CA TYR A 88 -30.25 26.71 -12.14
C TYR A 88 -29.30 27.87 -12.52
N GLY A 89 -28.68 27.82 -13.71
CA GLY A 89 -27.90 28.95 -14.25
C GLY A 89 -28.74 30.16 -14.68
N TYR A 90 -30.06 30.00 -14.82
CA TYR A 90 -31.00 31.05 -15.20
C TYR A 90 -31.78 31.67 -14.02
N GLY A 91 -31.38 31.37 -12.78
CA GLY A 91 -32.18 31.64 -11.58
C GLY A 91 -32.20 33.06 -11.04
N ASP A 92 -31.23 33.93 -11.35
CA ASP A 92 -31.10 35.22 -10.63
C ASP A 92 -30.74 36.44 -11.50
N GLY A 93 -31.10 36.44 -12.79
CA GLY A 93 -30.82 37.61 -13.64
C GLY A 93 -31.58 37.77 -14.96
N ALA A 94 -32.40 36.81 -15.37
CA ALA A 94 -33.19 36.96 -16.59
C ALA A 94 -34.54 37.62 -16.26
N ALA A 95 -34.76 38.81 -16.82
CA ALA A 95 -36.08 39.41 -16.88
C ALA A 95 -37.08 38.38 -17.42
N SER A 96 -38.06 38.01 -16.61
CA SER A 96 -39.21 37.20 -17.03
C SER A 96 -39.93 37.95 -18.15
N VAL A 97 -39.63 37.60 -19.40
CA VAL A 97 -40.42 38.03 -20.57
C VAL A 97 -41.73 37.24 -20.58
N THR A 98 -42.62 37.57 -19.65
CA THR A 98 -44.02 37.19 -19.77
C THR A 98 -44.65 37.98 -20.93
N PRO A 99 -45.48 37.36 -21.80
CA PRO A 99 -45.99 38.01 -23.02
C PRO A 99 -46.79 39.31 -22.85
N GLU A 100 -47.06 39.76 -21.62
CA GLU A 100 -47.86 40.96 -21.35
C GLU A 100 -47.04 42.26 -21.21
N ASP A 101 -45.71 42.18 -21.06
CA ASP A 101 -44.87 43.37 -20.84
C ASP A 101 -44.29 43.99 -22.12
N GLY A 102 -44.62 43.42 -23.30
CA GLY A 102 -44.26 43.96 -24.61
C GLY A 102 -42.76 43.91 -24.96
N VAL A 103 -41.94 43.26 -24.14
CA VAL A 103 -40.51 43.01 -24.39
C VAL A 103 -40.36 41.55 -24.81
N SER A 104 -39.90 41.32 -26.04
CA SER A 104 -39.70 40.00 -26.62
C SER A 104 -38.26 39.53 -26.44
N GLN A 105 -38.01 38.24 -26.64
CA GLN A 105 -36.64 37.69 -26.64
C GLN A 105 -35.73 38.44 -27.63
N ALA A 106 -36.28 38.90 -28.77
CA ALA A 106 -35.54 39.69 -29.73
C ALA A 106 -35.11 41.08 -29.20
N ASP A 107 -35.88 41.66 -28.27
CA ASP A 107 -35.52 42.92 -27.62
C ASP A 107 -34.40 42.69 -26.59
N VAL A 108 -34.42 41.56 -25.89
CA VAL A 108 -33.36 41.13 -24.98
C VAL A 108 -32.08 40.83 -25.75
N ASP A 109 -32.18 40.10 -26.88
CA ASP A 109 -31.04 39.79 -27.75
C ASP A 109 -30.44 41.06 -28.36
N SER A 110 -31.28 42.06 -28.68
CA SER A 110 -30.81 43.37 -29.19
C SER A 110 -30.06 44.18 -28.14
N VAL A 111 -30.49 44.11 -26.88
CA VAL A 111 -29.79 44.75 -25.76
C VAL A 111 -28.49 44.03 -25.43
N GLN A 112 -28.49 42.68 -25.47
CA GLN A 112 -27.29 41.87 -25.27
C GLN A 112 -26.25 42.17 -26.36
N ALA A 113 -26.66 42.26 -27.63
CA ALA A 113 -25.78 42.64 -28.73
C ALA A 113 -25.18 44.06 -28.57
N LEU A 114 -25.92 44.99 -27.96
CA LEU A 114 -25.40 46.31 -27.63
C LEU A 114 -24.41 46.27 -26.46
N LEU A 115 -24.64 45.43 -25.46
CA LEU A 115 -23.76 45.24 -24.31
C LEU A 115 -22.44 44.55 -24.72
N ASP A 116 -22.51 43.54 -25.57
CA ASP A 116 -21.34 42.83 -26.11
C ASP A 116 -20.50 43.73 -27.03
N ALA A 117 -21.12 44.77 -27.62
CA ALA A 117 -20.44 45.80 -28.40
C ALA A 117 -19.82 46.92 -27.54
N VAL A 118 -20.11 46.99 -26.23
CA VAL A 118 -19.44 47.91 -25.31
C VAL A 118 -18.05 47.37 -25.02
N VAL A 119 -17.03 47.97 -25.64
CA VAL A 119 -15.64 47.79 -25.23
C VAL A 119 -15.41 48.66 -23.99
N PRO A 120 -15.08 48.08 -22.82
CA PRO A 120 -14.78 48.85 -21.61
C PRO A 120 -13.58 49.78 -21.86
N GLU A 121 -13.62 51.05 -21.39
CA GLU A 121 -12.54 52.04 -21.66
C GLU A 121 -11.18 51.65 -21.05
N ASP A 122 -11.17 50.71 -20.12
CA ASP A 122 -10.02 50.07 -19.50
C ASP A 122 -9.45 48.88 -20.32
N GLY A 123 -10.08 48.55 -21.45
CA GLY A 123 -9.55 47.62 -22.45
C GLY A 123 -9.59 46.14 -22.06
N VAL A 124 -10.35 45.77 -21.04
CA VAL A 124 -10.56 44.38 -20.60
C VAL A 124 -12.00 43.99 -20.91
N SER A 125 -12.17 43.09 -21.87
CA SER A 125 -13.47 42.58 -22.31
C SER A 125 -13.94 41.38 -21.48
N GLN A 126 -15.21 41.00 -21.60
CA GLN A 126 -15.74 39.80 -20.95
C GLN A 126 -14.99 38.54 -21.42
N ALA A 127 -14.57 38.48 -22.69
CA ALA A 127 -13.75 37.40 -23.21
C ALA A 127 -12.36 37.33 -22.53
N ASP A 128 -11.79 38.47 -22.12
CA ASP A 128 -10.52 38.49 -21.37
C ASP A 128 -10.70 37.93 -19.95
N VAL A 129 -11.85 38.21 -19.32
CA VAL A 129 -12.21 37.67 -18.00
C VAL A 129 -12.45 36.16 -18.09
N ASP A 130 -13.17 35.70 -19.11
CA ASP A 130 -13.48 34.29 -19.32
C ASP A 130 -12.22 33.49 -19.66
N ALA A 131 -11.33 34.03 -20.50
CA ALA A 131 -10.03 33.42 -20.79
C ALA A 131 -9.13 33.33 -19.55
N GLN A 132 -9.17 34.32 -18.66
CA GLN A 132 -8.46 34.29 -17.38
C GLN A 132 -9.05 33.24 -16.42
N ALA A 133 -10.37 33.04 -16.44
CA ALA A 133 -11.06 32.04 -15.64
C ALA A 133 -10.73 30.61 -16.10
N ASP A 134 -10.67 30.36 -17.40
CA ASP A 134 -10.27 29.07 -17.98
C ASP A 134 -8.82 28.71 -17.64
N LEU A 135 -7.91 29.71 -17.71
CA LEU A 135 -6.54 29.54 -17.23
C LEU A 135 -6.50 29.21 -15.74
N SER A 136 -7.31 29.88 -14.92
CA SER A 136 -7.36 29.64 -13.47
C SER A 136 -7.90 28.25 -13.11
N TYR A 137 -8.83 27.70 -13.90
CA TYR A 137 -9.41 26.37 -13.66
C TYR A 137 -8.51 25.24 -14.15
N GLY A 138 -7.76 25.44 -15.24
CA GLY A 138 -6.85 24.42 -15.80
C GLY A 138 -5.66 24.06 -14.91
N TYR A 139 -5.18 24.99 -14.07
CA TYR A 139 -4.06 24.75 -13.16
C TYR A 139 -4.45 24.24 -11.76
N GLY A 140 -5.75 24.15 -11.46
CA GLY A 140 -6.22 23.85 -10.09
C GLY A 140 -6.44 22.37 -9.77
N TYR A 141 -6.72 21.53 -10.76
CA TYR A 141 -7.24 20.17 -10.52
C TYR A 141 -6.74 19.09 -11.50
N GLY A 142 -5.72 19.39 -12.30
CA GLY A 142 -5.05 18.40 -13.14
C GLY A 142 -3.96 17.67 -12.36
N ASP A 143 -4.24 16.42 -11.99
CA ASP A 143 -3.42 15.50 -11.21
C ASP A 143 -3.26 15.85 -9.73
N GLY A 144 -3.31 14.81 -8.88
CA GLY A 144 -3.19 14.89 -7.42
C GLY A 144 -1.81 15.33 -6.91
N ALA A 145 -1.24 16.38 -7.50
CA ALA A 145 -0.17 17.16 -6.92
C ALA A 145 -0.72 17.88 -5.69
N ALA A 146 -0.02 17.74 -4.56
CA ALA A 146 -0.28 18.56 -3.40
C ALA A 146 -0.36 20.03 -3.83
N SER A 147 -1.48 20.69 -3.54
CA SER A 147 -1.72 22.10 -3.84
C SER A 147 -0.62 22.96 -3.21
N VAL A 148 0.44 23.22 -3.97
CA VAL A 148 1.46 24.21 -3.66
C VAL A 148 0.91 25.57 -4.06
N THR A 149 0.15 26.21 -3.17
CA THR A 149 -0.21 27.61 -3.38
C THR A 149 1.05 28.47 -3.20
N PRO A 150 1.26 29.52 -4.02
CA PRO A 150 2.45 30.38 -3.95
C PRO A 150 2.73 31.05 -2.59
N GLU A 151 1.77 30.99 -1.65
CA GLU A 151 1.83 31.60 -0.31
C GLU A 151 2.70 30.80 0.68
N ASP A 152 2.89 29.50 0.44
CA ASP A 152 3.71 28.63 1.30
C ASP A 152 5.21 28.62 0.89
N GLY A 153 5.56 29.29 -0.21
CA GLY A 153 6.94 29.41 -0.69
C GLY A 153 7.57 28.10 -1.17
N ILE A 154 6.76 27.05 -1.35
CA ILE A 154 7.15 25.76 -1.92
C ILE A 154 6.54 25.67 -3.31
N SER A 155 7.38 25.42 -4.32
CA SER A 155 7.00 25.26 -5.72
C SER A 155 6.95 23.77 -6.10
N GLN A 156 6.37 23.44 -7.26
CA GLN A 156 6.40 22.07 -7.79
C GLN A 156 7.84 21.55 -7.96
N ALA A 157 8.78 22.43 -8.31
CA ALA A 157 10.20 22.08 -8.40
C ALA A 157 10.80 21.64 -7.05
N ASP A 158 10.30 22.17 -5.94
CA ASP A 158 10.72 21.76 -4.61
C ASP A 158 10.17 20.36 -4.27
N VAL A 159 8.93 20.06 -4.66
CA VAL A 159 8.32 18.73 -4.50
C VAL A 159 9.08 17.69 -5.34
N ASP A 160 9.32 18.00 -6.61
CA ASP A 160 10.08 17.13 -7.52
C ASP A 160 11.50 16.89 -6.98
N SER A 161 12.12 17.91 -6.39
CA SER A 161 13.46 17.78 -5.79
C SER A 161 13.46 16.84 -4.57
N VAL A 162 12.40 16.87 -3.75
CA VAL A 162 12.25 15.97 -2.60
C VAL A 162 12.02 14.54 -3.05
N GLU A 163 11.23 14.33 -4.11
CA GLU A 163 11.00 13.00 -4.67
C GLU A 163 12.30 12.37 -5.18
N VAL A 164 13.12 13.14 -5.90
CA VAL A 164 14.45 12.70 -6.36
C VAL A 164 15.38 12.38 -5.19
N LEU A 165 15.40 13.23 -4.15
CA LEU A 165 16.22 12.99 -2.96
C LEU A 165 15.76 11.76 -2.18
N LEU A 166 14.45 11.53 -2.09
CA LEU A 166 13.87 10.37 -1.43
C LEU A 166 14.19 9.07 -2.20
N ALA A 167 14.06 9.09 -3.52
CA ALA A 167 14.43 7.95 -4.38
C ALA A 167 15.92 7.59 -4.21
N ALA A 168 16.80 8.59 -4.24
CA ALA A 168 18.24 8.39 -4.03
C ALA A 168 18.57 7.90 -2.62
N ALA A 169 17.87 8.39 -1.59
CA ALA A 169 18.06 7.95 -0.21
C ALA A 169 17.61 6.50 -0.01
N LEU A 170 16.50 6.09 -0.61
CA LEU A 170 16.00 4.72 -0.56
C LEU A 170 16.94 3.75 -1.28
N GLU A 171 17.47 4.13 -2.44
CA GLU A 171 18.46 3.35 -3.18
C GLU A 171 19.73 3.13 -2.34
N SER A 172 20.22 4.19 -1.68
CA SER A 172 21.37 4.09 -0.78
C SER A 172 21.09 3.25 0.48
N ALA A 173 19.88 3.34 1.04
CA ALA A 173 19.54 2.67 2.29
C ALA A 173 19.25 1.16 2.10
N CYS A 174 18.83 0.75 0.90
CA CYS A 174 18.45 -0.64 0.61
C CYS A 174 19.57 -1.44 -0.09
N SER A 175 20.74 -0.84 -0.33
CA SER A 175 21.86 -1.52 -0.95
C SER A 175 22.41 -2.63 -0.04
N PRO A 176 22.57 -3.88 -0.53
CA PRO A 176 23.04 -4.99 0.30
C PRO A 176 24.47 -4.77 0.77
N ILE A 177 24.72 -5.05 2.04
CA ILE A 177 26.06 -4.98 2.65
C ILE A 177 26.68 -6.36 2.57
N PHE A 178 27.76 -6.47 1.80
CA PHE A 178 28.53 -7.70 1.68
C PHE A 178 29.66 -7.73 2.70
N VAL A 179 29.77 -8.83 3.44
CA VAL A 179 30.80 -9.06 4.46
C VAL A 179 31.48 -10.41 4.19
N ASP A 180 32.82 -10.41 4.27
CA ASP A 180 33.59 -11.64 4.21
C ASP A 180 33.71 -12.25 5.61
N ILE A 181 33.21 -13.47 5.77
CA ILE A 181 33.30 -14.25 7.01
C ILE A 181 34.52 -15.16 6.91
N VAL A 182 35.45 -15.06 7.86
CA VAL A 182 36.60 -15.96 7.93
C VAL A 182 36.26 -17.24 8.70
N ALA A 183 36.99 -18.33 8.49
CA ALA A 183 36.84 -19.51 9.34
C ALA A 183 37.21 -19.18 10.80
N GLY A 184 36.41 -19.65 11.75
CA GLY A 184 36.55 -19.34 13.17
C GLY A 184 35.56 -18.28 13.65
N TRP A 185 35.96 -17.45 14.62
CA TRP A 185 35.08 -16.47 15.25
C TRP A 185 35.01 -15.16 14.47
N ASN A 186 33.78 -14.72 14.20
CA ASN A 186 33.47 -13.44 13.55
C ASN A 186 32.43 -12.70 14.39
N ILE A 187 32.43 -11.37 14.27
CA ILE A 187 31.39 -10.51 14.86
C ILE A 187 30.69 -9.83 13.70
N LEU A 188 29.37 -10.05 13.60
CA LEU A 188 28.54 -9.49 12.55
C LEU A 188 27.43 -8.65 13.17
N GLY A 189 27.29 -7.41 12.71
CA GLY A 189 26.13 -6.58 13.02
C GLY A 189 24.95 -7.03 12.17
N TYR A 190 23.77 -7.15 12.78
CA TYR A 190 22.54 -7.40 12.05
C TYR A 190 22.01 -6.08 11.47
N THR A 191 21.98 -5.99 10.13
CA THR A 191 21.76 -4.73 9.41
C THR A 191 20.36 -4.58 8.83
N LEU A 192 19.53 -5.64 8.86
CA LEU A 192 18.16 -5.55 8.37
C LEU A 192 17.28 -4.74 9.35
N PRO A 193 16.32 -3.95 8.84
CA PRO A 193 15.48 -3.08 9.69
C PRO A 193 14.40 -3.83 10.46
N VAL A 194 14.16 -5.11 10.14
CA VAL A 194 13.12 -5.95 10.72
C VAL A 194 13.74 -7.13 11.45
N ALA A 195 13.19 -7.47 12.61
CA ALA A 195 13.61 -8.66 13.35
C ALA A 195 13.18 -9.94 12.63
N GLN A 196 14.07 -10.93 12.55
CA GLN A 196 13.84 -12.20 11.83
C GLN A 196 14.39 -13.37 12.63
N ASP A 197 13.79 -14.54 12.46
CA ASP A 197 14.21 -15.75 13.20
C ASP A 197 15.64 -16.16 12.83
N VAL A 198 16.45 -16.43 13.84
CA VAL A 198 17.88 -16.75 13.66
C VAL A 198 18.06 -18.01 12.83
N ALA A 199 17.26 -19.04 13.10
CA ALA A 199 17.36 -20.32 12.41
C ALA A 199 16.93 -20.19 10.94
N ALA A 200 15.82 -19.51 10.67
CA ALA A 200 15.36 -19.25 9.31
C ALA A 200 16.36 -18.42 8.49
N THR A 201 16.89 -17.35 9.08
CA THR A 201 17.83 -16.43 8.42
C THR A 201 19.14 -17.13 8.03
N LEU A 202 19.65 -18.01 8.90
CA LEU A 202 20.94 -18.66 8.71
C LEU A 202 20.89 -19.95 7.88
N THR A 203 19.70 -20.39 7.43
CA THR A 203 19.51 -21.62 6.63
C THR A 203 20.49 -21.74 5.46
N SER A 204 20.78 -20.63 4.78
CA SER A 204 21.69 -20.61 3.61
C SER A 204 23.14 -21.00 3.93
N ILE A 205 23.57 -20.77 5.17
CA ILE A 205 24.95 -21.00 5.64
C ILE A 205 25.01 -21.94 6.85
N GLU A 206 23.88 -22.57 7.21
CA GLU A 206 23.72 -23.42 8.40
C GLU A 206 24.79 -24.52 8.45
N ALA A 207 25.07 -25.16 7.31
CA ALA A 207 26.05 -26.24 7.20
C ALA A 207 27.47 -25.84 7.66
N ASN A 208 27.78 -24.54 7.61
CA ASN A 208 29.10 -24.01 7.97
C ASN A 208 29.11 -23.36 9.36
N ILE A 209 27.96 -23.28 10.04
CA ILE A 209 27.82 -22.63 11.34
C ILE A 209 28.01 -23.67 12.45
N LEU A 210 28.94 -23.40 13.35
CA LEU A 210 29.13 -24.19 14.56
C LEU A 210 28.25 -23.66 15.70
N ILE A 211 28.30 -22.35 15.93
CA ILE A 211 27.59 -21.71 17.05
C ILE A 211 27.43 -20.21 16.79
N VAL A 212 26.29 -19.67 17.19
CA VAL A 212 26.02 -18.22 17.19
C VAL A 212 25.65 -17.78 18.60
N LYS A 213 26.10 -16.59 19.00
CA LYS A 213 25.83 -16.01 20.31
C LYS A 213 25.42 -14.56 20.22
N ASP A 214 24.53 -14.15 21.10
CA ASP A 214 24.19 -12.75 21.30
C ASP A 214 25.02 -12.12 22.45
N ASN A 215 24.65 -10.90 22.84
CA ASN A 215 25.26 -10.18 23.96
C ASN A 215 24.80 -10.68 25.34
N ASN A 216 23.64 -11.34 25.43
CA ASN A 216 23.08 -11.93 26.64
C ASN A 216 23.59 -13.36 26.91
N ALA A 217 24.52 -13.86 26.08
CA ALA A 217 25.07 -15.21 26.11
C ALA A 217 24.06 -16.31 25.78
N GLU A 218 22.94 -15.93 25.16
CA GLU A 218 22.02 -16.85 24.50
C GLU A 218 22.67 -17.40 23.23
N VAL A 219 22.33 -18.64 22.88
CA VAL A 219 23.07 -19.41 21.88
C VAL A 219 22.13 -20.02 20.86
N TYR A 220 22.50 -19.91 19.59
CA TYR A 220 21.96 -20.75 18.52
C TYR A 220 23.00 -21.79 18.12
N TRP A 221 22.59 -23.06 18.12
CA TRP A 221 23.41 -24.22 17.84
C TRP A 221 22.69 -25.16 16.87
N PRO A 222 22.93 -25.01 15.56
CA PRO A 222 22.19 -25.74 14.52
C PRO A 222 22.36 -27.26 14.61
N GLU A 223 23.57 -27.74 14.90
CA GLU A 223 23.88 -29.18 15.02
C GLU A 223 23.03 -29.88 16.10
N PHE A 224 22.66 -29.17 17.16
CA PHE A 224 21.81 -29.70 18.24
C PHE A 224 20.33 -29.33 18.10
N GLY A 225 19.95 -28.64 17.02
CA GLY A 225 18.59 -28.14 16.85
C GLY A 225 18.16 -27.25 18.02
N PHE A 226 19.05 -26.36 18.47
CA PHE A 226 18.79 -25.47 19.59
C PHE A 226 18.84 -24.00 19.16
N ASN A 227 17.76 -23.28 19.37
CA ASN A 227 17.70 -21.83 19.22
C ASN A 227 17.29 -21.19 20.55
N GLY A 228 18.27 -20.70 21.31
CA GLY A 228 18.05 -19.95 22.54
C GLY A 228 17.98 -18.43 22.35
N ILE A 229 18.39 -17.91 21.18
CA ILE A 229 18.34 -16.47 20.85
C ILE A 229 16.93 -16.08 20.39
N GLY A 230 16.26 -16.96 19.65
CA GLY A 230 14.98 -16.66 19.00
C GLY A 230 15.19 -15.86 17.72
N ASP A 231 15.06 -14.53 17.82
CA ASP A 231 15.03 -13.62 16.68
C ASP A 231 16.25 -12.67 16.68
N PHE A 232 16.84 -12.43 15.50
CA PHE A 232 17.80 -11.36 15.28
C PHE A 232 17.11 -10.00 15.47
N THR A 233 17.72 -9.13 16.27
CA THR A 233 17.21 -7.79 16.57
C THR A 233 18.00 -6.73 15.79
N PRO A 234 17.35 -5.82 15.04
CA PRO A 234 18.00 -4.70 14.35
C PRO A 234 18.94 -3.90 15.26
N GLY A 235 20.15 -3.63 14.79
CA GLY A 235 21.16 -2.85 15.52
C GLY A 235 21.97 -3.64 16.57
N GLN A 236 21.70 -4.93 16.76
CA GLN A 236 22.52 -5.81 17.61
C GLN A 236 23.66 -6.47 16.83
N GLY A 237 24.69 -6.89 17.57
CA GLY A 237 25.83 -7.64 17.04
C GLY A 237 25.87 -9.06 17.56
N TYR A 238 26.19 -10.01 16.70
CA TYR A 238 26.21 -11.45 16.98
C TYR A 238 27.58 -12.04 16.72
N GLN A 239 28.02 -12.92 17.62
CA GLN A 239 29.27 -13.67 17.46
C GLN A 239 28.96 -14.98 16.75
N ILE A 240 29.51 -15.15 15.56
CA ILE A 240 29.26 -16.33 14.72
C ILE A 240 30.58 -17.08 14.57
N LYS A 241 30.57 -18.37 14.90
CA LYS A 241 31.68 -19.26 14.67
C LYS A 241 31.39 -20.16 13.47
N THR A 242 32.24 -20.10 12.45
CA THR A 242 32.12 -20.94 11.26
C THR A 242 33.29 -21.92 11.14
N ASP A 243 33.07 -23.02 10.42
CA ASP A 243 34.11 -24.00 10.07
C ASP A 243 34.91 -23.61 8.82
N ALA A 244 34.26 -22.90 7.89
CA ALA A 244 34.79 -22.45 6.62
C ALA A 244 34.57 -20.94 6.42
N ALA A 245 35.36 -20.35 5.52
CA ALA A 245 35.19 -18.97 5.12
C ALA A 245 34.05 -18.83 4.11
N ILE A 246 33.25 -17.75 4.22
CA ILE A 246 32.13 -17.43 3.34
C ILE A 246 32.38 -16.02 2.82
N ALA A 247 32.58 -15.89 1.51
CA ALA A 247 32.83 -14.61 0.87
C ALA A 247 31.50 -13.92 0.51
N ALA A 248 31.49 -12.58 0.55
CA ALA A 248 30.36 -11.74 0.16
C ALA A 248 29.02 -12.19 0.76
N TYR A 249 29.01 -12.49 2.07
CA TYR A 249 27.78 -12.80 2.78
C TYR A 249 26.94 -11.54 3.00
N THR A 250 25.64 -11.66 2.79
CA THR A 250 24.65 -10.63 3.14
C THR A 250 23.50 -11.30 3.88
N TRP A 251 22.85 -10.57 4.78
CA TRP A 251 21.67 -11.06 5.47
C TRP A 251 20.52 -11.30 4.48
N PRO A 252 20.01 -12.54 4.34
CA PRO A 252 18.81 -12.78 3.55
C PRO A 252 17.60 -12.22 4.30
N SER A 253 16.63 -11.68 3.58
CA SER A 253 15.33 -11.31 4.16
C SER A 253 14.37 -12.50 4.03
N THR A 254 13.85 -12.97 5.16
CA THR A 254 12.87 -14.04 5.23
C THR A 254 11.78 -13.74 6.26
N ASP A 255 10.55 -14.14 5.95
CA ASP A 255 9.42 -14.11 6.89
C ASP A 255 9.18 -15.48 7.56
N GLU A 256 10.03 -16.47 7.25
CA GLU A 256 9.91 -17.83 7.77
C GLU A 256 10.37 -17.92 9.23
N ARG A 257 9.83 -18.90 9.96
CA ARG A 257 10.17 -19.20 11.36
C ARG A 257 10.49 -20.67 11.48
N ILE A 258 11.65 -21.02 12.04
CA ILE A 258 12.01 -22.41 12.29
C ILE A 258 11.99 -22.65 13.80
N SER A 259 10.96 -23.36 14.27
CA SER A 259 10.91 -23.80 15.66
C SER A 259 11.88 -24.97 15.87
N MET A 260 12.94 -24.70 16.63
CA MET A 260 13.92 -25.68 17.02
C MET A 260 13.73 -26.03 18.50
N SER A 261 13.44 -27.30 18.79
CA SER A 261 13.38 -27.82 20.15
C SER A 261 14.47 -28.86 20.33
N LEU A 262 15.22 -28.77 21.44
CA LEU A 262 16.12 -29.83 21.84
C LEU A 262 15.30 -31.11 22.02
N PRO A 263 15.60 -32.19 21.28
CA PRO A 263 15.15 -33.50 21.71
C PRO A 263 15.87 -33.77 23.03
N VAL A 264 15.13 -33.82 24.14
CA VAL A 264 15.70 -34.26 25.42
C VAL A 264 16.32 -35.64 25.16
N PRO A 265 17.64 -35.81 25.33
CA PRO A 265 18.27 -37.10 25.09
C PRO A 265 17.61 -38.13 26.00
N GLN A 266 17.27 -39.31 25.47
CA GLN A 266 16.71 -40.40 26.29
C GLN A 266 17.59 -40.66 27.52
N GLY A 267 18.92 -40.60 27.38
CA GLY A 267 19.86 -40.71 28.51
C GLY A 267 19.74 -39.64 29.61
N ALA A 268 19.15 -38.47 29.34
CA ALA A 268 18.85 -37.45 30.37
C ALA A 268 17.54 -37.76 31.11
N VAL A 269 16.60 -38.44 30.44
CA VAL A 269 15.36 -38.97 31.06
C VAL A 269 15.65 -40.25 31.84
N ASP A 270 16.53 -41.09 31.30
CA ASP A 270 16.96 -42.38 31.85
C ASP A 270 18.10 -42.26 32.85
N MET A 271 18.60 -41.05 33.09
CA MET A 271 19.58 -40.81 34.14
C MET A 271 18.89 -41.14 35.47
N GLU A 272 19.33 -42.22 36.13
CA GLU A 272 18.86 -42.55 37.47
C GLU A 272 19.16 -41.35 38.37
N VAL A 273 18.10 -40.67 38.78
CA VAL A 273 18.20 -39.65 39.82
C VAL A 273 18.37 -40.42 41.14
N ASP A 274 19.47 -40.17 41.84
CA ASP A 274 19.65 -40.63 43.21
C ASP A 274 18.53 -40.04 44.08
N VAL A 275 17.44 -40.80 44.23
CA VAL A 275 16.35 -40.46 45.13
C VAL A 275 16.87 -40.59 46.55
N HIS A 276 17.00 -39.45 47.25
CA HIS A 276 17.31 -39.46 48.66
C HIS A 276 16.16 -40.14 49.41
N PRO A 277 16.44 -40.80 50.54
CA PRO A 277 15.40 -41.39 51.39
C PRO A 277 14.31 -40.42 51.86
N ASN A 278 14.45 -39.11 51.61
CA ASN A 278 13.49 -38.04 51.92
C ASN A 278 12.79 -37.44 50.70
N ASP A 279 13.14 -37.84 49.47
CA ASP A 279 12.57 -37.24 48.25
C ASP A 279 11.16 -37.75 47.93
N ILE A 280 10.79 -38.93 48.44
CA ILE A 280 9.46 -39.50 48.33
C ILE A 280 8.86 -39.64 49.73
N LYS A 281 7.72 -39.00 49.97
CA LYS A 281 7.03 -39.05 51.28
C LYS A 281 6.62 -40.49 51.61
N SER A 282 7.24 -41.06 52.63
CA SER A 282 6.97 -42.41 53.14
C SER A 282 6.64 -42.37 54.64
N LEU A 283 5.69 -43.19 55.07
CA LEU A 283 5.31 -43.32 56.47
C LEU A 283 6.44 -43.99 57.27
N VAL A 284 6.90 -43.35 58.33
CA VAL A 284 7.93 -43.88 59.23
C VAL A 284 7.29 -44.59 60.42
N LYS A 285 6.35 -43.94 61.10
CA LYS A 285 5.71 -44.48 62.30
C LYS A 285 4.36 -43.83 62.58
N VAL A 286 3.51 -44.56 63.29
CA VAL A 286 2.26 -44.04 63.84
C VAL A 286 2.37 -44.00 65.35
N VAL A 287 2.13 -42.84 65.96
CA VAL A 287 2.21 -42.65 67.41
C VAL A 287 0.92 -42.11 68.00
N ASN A 288 0.66 -42.43 69.26
CA ASN A 288 -0.43 -41.81 70.02
C ASN A 288 -0.03 -40.41 70.54
N MET A 289 -0.95 -39.73 71.22
CA MET A 289 -0.70 -38.41 71.82
C MET A 289 0.36 -38.40 72.93
N LEU A 290 0.78 -39.58 73.42
CA LEU A 290 1.85 -39.75 74.40
C LEU A 290 3.21 -40.05 73.74
N GLY A 291 3.26 -40.09 72.39
CA GLY A 291 4.48 -40.37 71.63
C GLY A 291 4.88 -41.85 71.61
N GLN A 292 3.99 -42.75 72.03
CA GLN A 292 4.21 -44.19 71.94
C GLN A 292 3.82 -44.69 70.56
N GLU A 293 4.66 -45.56 69.98
CA GLU A 293 4.35 -46.25 68.73
C GLU A 293 3.18 -47.21 68.94
N ILE A 294 2.21 -47.15 68.03
CA ILE A 294 0.96 -47.88 68.13
C ILE A 294 0.62 -48.55 66.80
N ASN A 295 -0.05 -49.69 66.89
CA ASN A 295 -0.73 -50.28 65.76
C ASN A 295 -2.17 -49.73 65.70
N VAL A 296 -2.56 -49.19 64.55
CA VAL A 296 -3.86 -48.51 64.37
C VAL A 296 -5.04 -49.47 64.53
N GLU A 297 -4.85 -50.76 64.19
CA GLU A 297 -5.88 -51.80 64.30
C GLU A 297 -6.28 -52.12 65.75
N ASP A 298 -5.37 -51.84 66.69
CA ASP A 298 -5.54 -52.13 68.12
C ASP A 298 -6.04 -50.92 68.92
N GLN A 299 -6.27 -49.77 68.27
CA GLN A 299 -6.71 -48.53 68.92
C GLN A 299 -8.24 -48.41 68.98
N PHE A 300 -8.73 -47.67 69.97
CA PHE A 300 -10.16 -47.42 70.11
C PHE A 300 -10.65 -46.42 69.07
N LYS A 301 -11.85 -46.67 68.53
CA LYS A 301 -12.53 -45.72 67.63
C LYS A 301 -12.72 -44.38 68.32
N GLY A 302 -12.31 -43.30 67.65
CA GLY A 302 -12.30 -41.95 68.19
C GLY A 302 -10.95 -41.49 68.79
N GLU A 303 -9.96 -42.38 68.90
CA GLU A 303 -8.62 -41.98 69.34
C GLU A 303 -7.87 -41.18 68.27
N VAL A 304 -7.07 -40.22 68.72
CA VAL A 304 -6.24 -39.38 67.88
C VAL A 304 -4.87 -40.02 67.72
N VAL A 305 -4.46 -40.23 66.48
CA VAL A 305 -3.18 -40.81 66.10
C VAL A 305 -2.41 -39.88 65.17
N LEU A 306 -1.07 -39.93 65.26
CA LEU A 306 -0.16 -39.09 64.49
C LEU A 306 0.67 -39.97 63.56
N TYR A 307 0.58 -39.73 62.26
CA TYR A 307 1.38 -40.36 61.22
C TYR A 307 2.61 -39.49 60.98
N LEU A 308 3.80 -40.02 61.25
CA LEU A 308 5.07 -39.33 61.06
C LEU A 308 5.72 -39.83 59.78
N TYR A 309 6.10 -38.90 58.92
CA TYR A 309 6.73 -39.18 57.63
C TYR A 309 8.24 -38.87 57.66
N ASN A 310 8.97 -39.44 56.71
CA ASN A 310 10.42 -39.27 56.54
C ASN A 310 10.84 -37.82 56.25
N ASP A 311 9.97 -37.05 55.60
CA ASP A 311 10.14 -35.61 55.31
C ASP A 311 9.92 -34.71 56.56
N GLY A 312 9.65 -35.30 57.72
CA GLY A 312 9.37 -34.57 58.98
C GLY A 312 7.94 -34.04 59.08
N THR A 313 7.09 -34.28 58.07
CA THR A 313 5.67 -33.93 58.15
C THR A 313 4.92 -34.86 59.11
N VAL A 314 3.87 -34.33 59.73
CA VAL A 314 3.02 -35.07 60.66
C VAL A 314 1.56 -34.89 60.28
N GLU A 315 0.84 -36.00 60.09
CA GLU A 315 -0.60 -35.99 59.86
C GLU A 315 -1.36 -36.51 61.07
N LYS A 316 -2.30 -35.72 61.56
CA LYS A 316 -3.23 -36.11 62.62
C LYS A 316 -4.47 -36.76 62.01
N LYS A 317 -4.79 -37.99 62.41
CA LYS A 317 -6.02 -38.69 62.01
C LYS A 317 -6.76 -39.23 63.24
N ILE A 318 -8.05 -39.46 63.08
CA ILE A 318 -8.91 -40.09 64.09
C ILE A 318 -9.21 -41.51 63.63
N VAL A 319 -9.04 -42.48 64.53
CA VAL A 319 -9.36 -43.89 64.26
C VAL A 319 -10.86 -44.04 64.04
N GLN A 320 -11.27 -44.56 62.88
CA GLN A 320 -12.68 -44.69 62.46
C GLN A 320 -13.35 -45.97 62.98
#